data_AF-A0A829H3H4-F1
#
_entry.id   AF-A0A829H3H4-F1
#
_cell.length_a   1.000
_cell.length_b   1.000
_cell.length_c   1.000
_cell.angle_alpha   90.00
_cell.angle_beta   90.00
_cell.angle_gamma   90.00
#
_symmetry.space_group_name_H-M   'P 1'
#
loop_
_entity.id
_entity.type
_entity.pdbx_description
1 polymer ?
#
loop_
_entity_poly.entity_id
_entity_poly.type
_entity_poly.pdbx_seq_one_letter_code
_entity_poly.pdbx_strand_id
1 'polypeptide(L)'
;MEEPLQKIIAEDEGLYGVDEVLAFSIVNVYGSIGFTNYGYIDRIKPGILAKLNAHEPGIIHTFLDDIVGATAAAAASRLAHSHPEIEDDIY
;
A
#
# COMPACT_ATOMS: atom_id res chain seq x y z
N MET A 1 -21.06 -9.38 -3.64
CA MET A 1 -21.58 -8.25 -2.85
C MET A 1 -22.79 -7.66 -3.56
N GLU A 2 -23.50 -6.72 -2.94
CA GLU A 2 -24.59 -5.99 -3.59
C GLU A 2 -24.06 -4.82 -4.43
N GLU A 3 -24.82 -4.42 -5.45
CA GLU A 3 -24.53 -3.21 -6.23
C GLU A 3 -24.92 -1.95 -5.46
N PRO A 4 -24.17 -0.83 -5.60
CA PRO A 4 -23.08 -0.59 -6.56
C PRO A 4 -21.69 -1.04 -6.09
N LEU A 5 -21.57 -1.53 -4.86
CA LEU A 5 -20.27 -1.79 -4.22
C LEU A 5 -19.48 -2.90 -4.93
N GLN A 6 -20.18 -3.92 -5.43
CA GLN A 6 -19.55 -4.99 -6.21
C GLN A 6 -18.79 -4.42 -7.42
N LYS A 7 -19.40 -3.50 -8.16
CA LYS A 7 -18.79 -2.85 -9.32
C LYS A 7 -17.64 -1.93 -8.93
N ILE A 8 -17.86 -1.08 -7.92
CA ILE A 8 -16.85 -0.13 -7.42
C ILE A 8 -15.54 -0.87 -7.06
N ILE A 9 -15.64 -1.97 -6.32
CA ILE A 9 -14.46 -2.77 -5.93
C ILE A 9 -13.92 -3.52 -7.15
N ALA A 10 -14.76 -4.11 -8.00
CA ALA A 10 -14.26 -4.87 -9.16
C ALA A 10 -13.53 -4.00 -10.21
N GLU A 11 -13.90 -2.73 -10.32
CA GLU A 11 -13.32 -1.77 -11.27
C GLU A 11 -12.14 -0.97 -10.68
N ASP A 12 -11.82 -1.17 -9.40
CA ASP A 12 -10.74 -0.42 -8.72
C ASP A 12 -10.94 1.10 -8.90
N GLU A 13 -12.15 1.55 -8.55
CA GLU A 13 -12.58 2.92 -8.82
C GLU A 13 -11.79 3.91 -7.95
N GLY A 14 -10.93 4.73 -8.55
CA GLY A 14 -10.01 5.62 -7.81
C GLY A 14 -10.63 6.74 -6.94
N LEU A 15 -11.96 6.81 -6.80
CA LEU A 15 -12.64 7.63 -5.78
C LEU A 15 -13.08 6.81 -4.54
N TYR A 16 -13.01 5.49 -4.64
CA TYR A 16 -13.22 4.56 -3.54
C TYR A 16 -11.90 4.38 -2.81
N GLY A 17 -11.81 4.96 -1.62
CA GLY A 17 -10.55 5.04 -0.87
C GLY A 17 -10.47 4.12 0.35
N VAL A 18 -11.25 3.04 0.40
CA VAL A 18 -11.45 2.24 1.63
C VAL A 18 -10.33 1.22 1.83
N ASP A 19 -9.83 0.69 0.74
CA ASP A 19 -8.61 -0.10 0.59
C ASP A 19 -7.39 0.63 1.12
N GLU A 20 -7.17 1.90 0.79
CA GLU A 20 -6.07 2.69 1.33
C GLU A 20 -6.27 2.99 2.82
N VAL A 21 -7.51 3.18 3.28
CA VAL A 21 -7.79 3.32 4.74
C VAL A 21 -7.36 2.05 5.49
N LEU A 22 -7.63 0.87 4.93
CA LEU A 22 -7.14 -0.39 5.50
C LEU A 22 -5.61 -0.47 5.42
N ALA A 23 -5.02 -0.09 4.30
CA ALA A 23 -3.57 -0.03 4.11
C ALA A 23 -2.89 0.88 5.14
N PHE A 24 -3.45 2.07 5.39
CA PHE A 24 -2.97 2.99 6.42
C PHE A 24 -2.98 2.38 7.82
N SER A 25 -3.94 1.53 8.15
CA SER A 25 -3.97 0.85 9.45
C SER A 25 -2.76 -0.06 9.66
N ILE A 26 -2.25 -0.69 8.59
CA ILE A 26 -1.05 -1.52 8.60
C ILE A 26 0.20 -0.65 8.75
N VAL A 27 0.31 0.41 7.95
CA VAL A 27 1.48 1.30 7.99
C VAL A 27 1.63 1.94 9.38
N ASN A 28 0.51 2.34 9.99
CA ASN A 28 0.47 2.96 11.32
C ASN A 28 1.08 2.10 12.43
N VAL A 29 1.18 0.77 12.27
CA VAL A 29 1.83 -0.11 13.25
C VAL A 29 3.30 0.26 13.47
N TYR A 30 3.98 0.80 12.45
CA TYR A 30 5.38 1.25 12.51
C TYR A 30 5.55 2.75 12.29
N GLY A 31 4.51 3.53 12.57
CA GLY A 31 4.57 4.99 12.60
C GLY A 31 4.55 5.70 11.25
N SER A 32 4.54 7.03 11.30
CA SER A 32 4.30 7.91 10.16
C SER A 32 5.40 7.91 9.10
N ILE A 33 6.62 7.47 9.43
CA ILE A 33 7.74 7.32 8.46
C ILE A 33 7.32 6.42 7.29
N GLY A 34 6.54 5.38 7.59
CA GLY A 34 6.05 4.45 6.57
C GLY A 34 5.07 5.06 5.58
N PHE A 35 4.42 6.20 5.88
CA PHE A 35 3.41 6.80 4.99
C PHE A 35 4.00 7.21 3.65
N THR A 36 5.16 7.87 3.66
CA THR A 36 5.83 8.32 2.44
C THR A 36 6.25 7.13 1.58
N ASN A 37 6.75 6.06 2.21
CA ASN A 37 7.14 4.84 1.51
C ASN A 37 5.92 4.16 0.87
N TYR A 38 4.81 4.03 1.61
CA TYR A 38 3.57 3.46 1.10
C TYR A 38 3.04 4.26 -0.08
N GLY A 39 2.81 5.57 0.07
CA GLY A 39 2.31 6.40 -1.02
C GLY A 39 3.23 6.43 -2.24
N TYR A 40 4.55 6.28 -2.05
CA TYR A 40 5.50 6.16 -3.16
C TYR A 40 5.35 4.85 -3.92
N ILE A 41 5.36 3.70 -3.25
CA ILE A 41 5.28 2.39 -3.92
C ILE A 41 3.88 2.08 -4.43
N ASP A 42 2.84 2.61 -3.78
CA ASP A 42 1.47 2.56 -4.26
C ASP A 42 1.34 3.30 -5.60
N ARG A 43 1.90 4.50 -5.70
CA ARG A 43 1.91 5.23 -6.98
C ARG A 43 2.74 4.55 -8.08
N ILE A 44 3.91 4.01 -7.74
CA ILE A 44 4.86 3.45 -8.72
C ILE A 44 4.50 2.01 -9.10
N LYS A 45 3.81 1.29 -8.21
CA LYS A 45 3.47 -0.15 -8.29
C LYS A 45 4.66 -1.03 -8.76
N PRO A 46 5.85 -1.02 -8.10
CA PRO A 46 6.98 -1.84 -8.53
C PRO A 46 6.79 -3.34 -8.26
N GLY A 47 7.49 -4.18 -9.03
CA GLY A 47 7.62 -5.61 -8.74
C GLY A 47 6.29 -6.36 -8.73
N ILE A 48 5.94 -6.98 -7.60
CA ILE A 48 4.70 -7.73 -7.46
C ILE A 48 3.46 -6.82 -7.56
N LEU A 49 3.57 -5.55 -7.15
CA LEU A 49 2.45 -4.60 -7.20
C LEU A 49 2.00 -4.36 -8.65
N ALA A 50 2.93 -4.33 -9.63
CA ALA A 50 2.58 -4.24 -11.05
C ALA A 50 1.74 -5.43 -11.54
N LYS A 51 1.99 -6.63 -10.98
CA LYS A 51 1.22 -7.83 -11.34
C LYS A 51 -0.14 -7.84 -10.65
N LEU A 52 -0.21 -7.37 -9.41
CA LEU A 52 -1.46 -7.29 -8.68
C LEU A 52 -2.39 -6.23 -9.30
N ASN A 53 -1.82 -5.11 -9.76
CA ASN A 53 -2.49 -3.99 -10.45
C ASN A 53 -2.60 -4.21 -11.98
N ALA A 54 -2.61 -5.44 -12.47
CA ALA A 54 -2.68 -5.71 -13.91
C ALA A 54 -4.12 -5.72 -14.47
N HIS A 55 -5.13 -5.65 -13.59
CA HIS A 55 -6.58 -5.69 -13.90
C HIS A 55 -6.94 -6.80 -14.89
N GLU A 56 -6.34 -7.98 -14.71
CA GLU A 56 -6.62 -9.16 -15.54
C GLU A 56 -8.10 -9.61 -15.38
N PRO A 57 -8.80 -9.97 -16.47
CA PRO A 57 -10.21 -10.33 -16.39
C PRO A 57 -10.48 -11.45 -15.38
N GLY A 58 -11.36 -11.18 -14.41
CA GLY A 58 -11.76 -12.14 -13.38
C GLY A 58 -10.85 -12.20 -12.15
N ILE A 59 -9.81 -11.36 -12.09
CA ILE A 59 -8.91 -11.21 -10.93
C ILE A 59 -9.14 -9.81 -10.34
N ILE A 60 -9.47 -9.75 -9.05
CA ILE A 60 -9.75 -8.49 -8.34
C ILE A 60 -8.79 -8.38 -7.16
N HIS A 61 -7.91 -7.38 -7.20
CA HIS A 61 -6.86 -7.17 -6.21
C HIS A 61 -6.88 -5.77 -5.58
N THR A 62 -7.95 -5.00 -5.73
CA THR A 62 -8.16 -3.63 -5.18
C THR A 62 -7.65 -3.47 -3.74
N PHE A 63 -7.96 -4.42 -2.85
CA PHE A 63 -7.43 -4.37 -1.49
C PHE A 63 -6.04 -5.00 -1.34
N LEU A 64 -5.71 -5.99 -2.17
CA LEU A 64 -4.53 -6.84 -1.97
C LEU A 64 -3.23 -6.12 -2.31
N ASP A 65 -3.19 -5.35 -3.39
CA ASP A 65 -1.99 -4.61 -3.77
C ASP A 65 -1.65 -3.53 -2.74
N ASP A 66 -2.66 -2.84 -2.22
CA ASP A 66 -2.53 -1.90 -1.10
C ASP A 66 -2.05 -2.54 0.19
N ILE A 67 -2.60 -3.70 0.57
CA ILE A 67 -2.15 -4.46 1.74
C ILE A 67 -0.68 -4.87 1.58
N VAL A 68 -0.27 -5.32 0.39
CA VAL A 68 1.11 -5.73 0.10
C VAL A 68 2.05 -4.52 0.14
N GLY A 69 1.65 -3.40 -0.47
CA GLY A 69 2.38 -2.13 -0.41
C GLY A 69 2.56 -1.66 1.04
N ALA A 70 1.46 -1.55 1.79
CA ALA A 70 1.49 -1.14 3.19
C ALA A 70 2.35 -2.06 4.06
N THR A 71 2.33 -3.37 3.83
CA THR A 71 3.18 -4.33 4.55
C THR A 71 4.66 -4.08 4.25
N ALA A 72 5.02 -3.85 2.98
CA ALA A 72 6.39 -3.52 2.60
C ALA A 72 6.86 -2.19 3.22
N ALA A 73 6.01 -1.17 3.21
CA ALA A 73 6.28 0.13 3.80
C ALA A 73 6.44 0.06 5.33
N ALA A 74 5.57 -0.70 6.00
CA ALA A 74 5.65 -0.96 7.45
C ALA A 74 6.95 -1.70 7.82
N ALA A 75 7.34 -2.71 7.04
CA ALA A 75 8.59 -3.43 7.24
C ALA A 75 9.82 -2.52 7.01
N ALA A 76 9.78 -1.64 6.01
CA ALA A 76 10.83 -0.65 5.79
C ALA A 76 10.92 0.36 6.95
N SER A 77 9.78 0.83 7.48
CA SER A 77 9.75 1.71 8.65
C SER A 77 10.36 1.03 9.89
N ARG A 78 10.00 -0.24 10.13
CA ARG A 78 10.63 -1.06 11.17
C ARG A 78 12.15 -1.15 10.99
N LEU A 79 12.61 -1.38 9.76
CA LEU A 79 14.04 -1.53 9.45
C LEU A 79 14.79 -0.22 9.75
N ALA A 80 14.24 0.93 9.34
CA ALA A 80 14.79 2.24 9.63
C ALA A 80 14.89 2.50 11.14
N HIS A 81 13.83 2.22 11.89
CA HIS A 81 13.86 2.32 13.36
C HIS A 81 14.89 1.39 14.03
N SER A 82 15.26 0.28 13.38
CA SER A 82 16.23 -0.67 13.92
C SER A 82 17.69 -0.29 13.63
N HIS A 83 17.92 0.70 12.74
CA HIS A 83 19.25 1.13 12.30
C HIS A 83 19.36 2.66 12.29
N PRO A 84 19.19 3.34 13.44
CA PRO A 84 19.31 4.80 13.53
C PRO A 84 20.70 5.31 13.12
N GLU A 85 21.74 4.47 13.17
CA GLU A 85 23.10 4.81 12.74
C GLU A 85 23.28 4.93 11.21
N ILE A 86 22.30 4.46 10.42
CA ILE A 86 22.28 4.62 8.95
C ILE A 86 21.62 5.96 8.57
N GLU A 87 21.05 6.67 9.54
CA GLU A 87 20.68 8.07 9.34
C GLU A 87 21.99 8.83 9.10
N ASP A 88 22.28 9.17 7.84
CA ASP A 88 23.41 10.03 7.49
C ASP A 88 23.27 11.29 8.36
N ASP A 89 24.15 11.44 9.35
CA ASP A 89 24.30 12.65 10.15
C ASP A 89 24.73 13.78 9.18
N ILE A 90 23.74 14.36 8.48
CA ILE A 90 23.89 15.60 7.72
C ILE A 90 23.47 16.76 8.61
N TYR A 91 24.15 16.92 9.76
CA TYR A 91 24.20 18.18 10.51
C TYR A 91 25.56 18.35 11.20
#